data_AF-A0A0G1PKF4-F1
#
_entry.id   AF-A0A0G1PKF4-F1
#
_cell.length_a   1.000
_cell.length_b   1.000
_cell.length_c   1.000
_cell.angle_alpha   90.00
_cell.angle_beta   90.00
_cell.angle_gamma   90.00
#
_symmetry.space_group_name_H-M   'P 1'
#
loop_
_entity.id
_entity.type
_entity.pdbx_description
1 polymer ?
#
loop_
_entity_poly.entity_id
_entity_poly.type
_entity_poly.pdbx_seq_one_letter_code
_entity_poly.pdbx_strand_id
1 'polypeptide(L)' 'MVGKVLIYASVVSVGMAFFGALGSDLWLASTQWMLVGLTLAIWGVFVLIEAQFKIR' A
#
# COMPACT_ATOMS: atom_id res chain seq x y z
N MET A 1 -2.11 -7.99 13.50
CA MET A 1 -3.23 -7.86 12.54
C MET A 1 -3.08 -6.62 11.66
N VAL A 2 -2.84 -5.44 12.24
CA VAL A 2 -2.66 -4.16 11.51
C VAL A 2 -1.68 -4.25 10.33
N GLY A 3 -0.47 -4.77 10.53
CA GLY A 3 0.53 -4.85 9.45
C GLY A 3 0.06 -5.67 8.23
N LYS A 4 -0.69 -6.76 8.42
CA LYS A 4 -1.26 -7.54 7.31
C LYS A 4 -2.34 -6.77 6.55
N VAL A 5 -3.17 -6.00 7.27
CA VAL A 5 -4.19 -5.14 6.65
C VAL A 5 -3.54 -4.07 5.79
N LEU A 6 -2.46 -3.45 6.26
CA LEU A 6 -1.70 -2.46 5.49
C LEU A 6 -1.10 -3.06 4.22
N ILE A 7 -0.55 -4.28 4.30
CA ILE A 7 -0.07 -5.02 3.13
C ILE A 7 -1.20 -5.26 2.13
N TYR A 8 -2.34 -5.81 2.56
CA TYR A 8 -3.47 -6.06 1.64
C TYR A 8 -4.01 -4.78 1.02
N ALA A 9 -4.13 -3.71 1.80
CA ALA A 9 -4.54 -2.40 1.29
C ALA A 9 -3.54 -1.85 0.25
N SER A 10 -2.23 -2.07 0.45
CA SER A 10 -1.22 -1.68 -0.56
C SER A 10 -1.41 -2.38 -1.90
N VAL A 11 -1.73 -3.68 -1.89
CA VAL A 11 -2.01 -4.45 -3.11
C VAL A 11 -3.23 -3.92 -3.83
N VAL A 12 -4.30 -3.59 -3.09
CA VAL A 12 -5.51 -2.97 -3.65
C VAL A 12 -5.18 -1.61 -4.27
N SER A 13 -4.38 -0.78 -3.59
CA SER A 13 -3.95 0.52 -4.12
C SER A 13 -3.15 0.40 -5.41
N VAL A 14 -2.28 -0.60 -5.56
CA VAL A 14 -1.59 -0.88 -6.83
C VAL A 14 -2.59 -1.24 -7.94
N GLY A 15 -3.62 -2.02 -7.62
CA GLY A 15 -4.73 -2.30 -8.54
C GLY A 15 -5.45 -1.03 -8.98
N MET A 16 -5.79 -0.13 -8.04
CA MET A 16 -6.40 1.16 -8.35
C MET A 16 -5.48 2.07 -9.17
N ALA A 17 -4.16 2.03 -8.93
CA ALA A 17 -3.18 2.75 -9.73
C ALA A 17 -3.17 2.26 -11.18
N PHE A 18 -3.25 0.94 -11.38
CA PHE A 18 -3.35 0.34 -12.72
C PHE A 18 -4.66 0.73 -13.42
N PHE A 19 -5.81 0.69 -12.72
CA PHE A 19 -7.08 1.16 -13.29
C PHE A 19 -7.05 2.66 -13.63
N GLY A 20 -6.45 3.48 -12.76
CA GLY A 20 -6.23 4.91 -13.03
C GLY A 20 -5.36 5.14 -14.26
N ALA A 21 -4.34 4.30 -14.48
CA ALA A 21 -3.47 4.36 -15.65
C ALA A 21 -4.16 3.93 -16.95
N LEU A 22 -5.16 3.04 -16.90
CA LEU A 22 -5.92 2.65 -18.10
C LEU A 22 -7.13 3.57 -18.38
N GLY A 23 -7.51 4.41 -17.41
CA GLY A 23 -8.65 5.31 -17.51
C GLY A 23 -8.31 6.67 -18.14
N SER A 24 -9.27 7.59 -18.03
CA SER A 24 -9.18 8.95 -18.55
C SER A 24 -8.27 9.88 -17.73
N ASP A 25 -7.88 9.49 -16.52
CA ASP A 25 -7.05 10.28 -15.61
C ASP A 25 -5.74 9.54 -15.28
N LEU A 26 -4.95 9.38 -16.33
CA LEU A 26 -3.68 8.66 -16.40
C LEU A 26 -2.64 9.15 -15.39
N TRP A 27 -2.72 10.40 -14.93
CA TRP A 27 -1.67 11.03 -14.14
C TRP A 27 -2.08 11.26 -12.69
N LEU A 28 -3.25 11.85 -12.44
CA LEU A 28 -3.59 12.27 -11.08
C LEU A 28 -4.01 11.07 -10.24
N ALA A 29 -4.96 10.26 -10.72
CA ALA A 29 -5.44 9.10 -9.98
C ALA A 29 -4.36 8.01 -9.84
N SER A 30 -3.66 7.68 -10.92
CA SER A 30 -2.69 6.56 -10.92
C SER A 30 -1.50 6.79 -9.97
N THR A 31 -0.91 7.98 -9.99
CA THR A 31 0.25 8.31 -9.17
C THR A 31 -0.13 8.49 -7.70
N GLN A 32 -1.33 9.00 -7.42
CA GLN A 32 -1.88 9.07 -6.05
C GLN A 32 -2.04 7.68 -5.43
N TRP A 33 -2.70 6.76 -6.14
CA TRP A 33 -2.86 5.39 -5.66
C TRP A 33 -1.52 4.66 -5.52
N MET A 34 -0.55 4.95 -6.39
CA MET A 34 0.82 4.41 -6.28
C MET A 34 1.51 4.91 -4.99
N LEU A 35 1.42 6.20 -4.67
CA LEU A 35 2.02 6.78 -3.46
C LEU A 35 1.37 6.23 -2.18
N VAL A 36 0.04 6.08 -2.18
CA VAL A 36 -0.69 5.46 -1.08
C VAL A 36 -0.27 4.00 -0.92
N GLY A 37 -0.20 3.24 -2.01
CA GLY A 37 0.25 1.85 -2.01
C GLY A 37 1.66 1.69 -1.43
N LEU A 38 2.62 2.50 -1.90
CA LEU A 38 4.00 2.49 -1.40
C LEU A 38 4.05 2.77 0.11
N THR A 39 3.32 3.78 0.56
CA THR A 39 3.26 4.17 1.98
C THR A 39 2.71 3.02 2.84
N LEU A 40 1.59 2.43 2.42
CA LEU A 40 0.96 1.31 3.12
C LEU A 40 1.87 0.08 3.18
N ALA A 41 2.59 -0.22 2.10
CA ALA A 41 3.54 -1.35 2.06
C ALA A 41 4.69 -1.15 3.05
N ILE A 42 5.33 0.02 3.05
CA ILE A 42 6.44 0.35 3.96
C ILE A 42 5.99 0.24 5.42
N TRP A 43 4.86 0.86 5.77
CA TRP A 43 4.33 0.81 7.13
C TRP A 43 3.86 -0.59 7.52
N GLY A 44 3.26 -1.34 6.59
CA GLY A 44 2.85 -2.73 6.82
C GLY A 44 4.03 -3.63 7.18
N VAL A 45 5.12 -3.53 6.42
CA VAL A 45 6.37 -4.25 6.71
C VAL A 45 6.97 -3.80 8.03
N PHE A 46 7.08 -2.49 8.28
CA PHE A 46 7.61 -1.95 9.53
C PHE A 46 6.86 -2.48 10.76
N VAL A 47 5.52 -2.44 10.75
CA VAL A 47 4.68 -2.93 11.86
C VAL A 47 4.84 -4.44 12.06
N LEU A 48 4.96 -5.22 10.98
CA LEU A 48 5.21 -6.66 11.09
C LEU A 48 6.57 -6.95 11.72
N ILE A 49 7.61 -6.22 11.29
CA ILE A 49 8.96 -6.32 11.84
C ILE A 49 8.96 -5.95 13.33
N GLU A 50 8.36 -4.81 13.69
CA GLU A 50 8.26 -4.36 15.08
C GLU A 50 7.56 -5.40 15.96
N ALA A 51 6.48 -6.03 15.46
CA ALA A 51 5.77 -7.07 16.18
C ALA A 51 6.59 -8.35 16.40
N GLN A 52 7.57 -8.65 15.54
CA GLN A 52 8.51 -9.77 15.76
C GLN A 52 9.54 -9.43 16.84
N PHE A 53 10.07 -8.20 16.84
CA PHE A 53 11.10 -7.77 17.80
C PHE A 53 10.56 -7.40 19.18
N LYS A 54 9.28 -7.05 19.29
CA LYS A 54 8.60 -6.79 20.57
C LYS A 54 8.27 -8.05 21.37
N ILE A 55 8.55 -9.24 20.83
CA ILE A 55 8.46 -10.50 21.59
C ILE A 55 9.69 -10.58 22.51
N ARG A 56 9.59 -9.91 23.66
CA ARG A 56 10.38 -10.18 24.87
C ARG A 56 9.46 -10.75 25.92
#